data_AF-A0A8T3N1K5-F1
#
_entry.id   AF-A0A8T3N1K5-F1
#
_cell.length_a   1.000
_cell.length_b   1.000
_cell.length_c   1.000
_cell.angle_alpha   90.00
_cell.angle_beta   90.00
_cell.angle_gamma   90.00
#
_symmetry.space_group_name_H-M   'P 1'
#
loop_
_entity.id
_entity.type
_entity.pdbx_description
1 polymer ?
#
loop_
_entity_poly.entity_id
_entity_poly.type
_entity_poly.pdbx_seq_one_letter_code
_entity_poly.pdbx_strand_id
1 'polypeptide(L)'
;MNGIPVARIFGFEVRLHSSWVFIVAVITVIVARRLTEIQPEIEPAVTWIIGLVGSLGFMLSVIAHELAHAIVARRDGTVIRVIVVQFIGSPAAVDVSAS
;
A
#
# COMPACT_ATOMS: atom_id res chain seq x y z
N MET A 1 -0.11 -10.74 12.90
CA MET A 1 -0.53 -9.37 13.31
C MET A 1 0.66 -8.40 13.24
N ASN A 2 1.43 -8.43 12.14
CA ASN A 2 2.70 -7.70 12.04
C ASN A 2 2.58 -6.62 10.97
N GLY A 3 2.51 -5.36 11.37
CA GLY A 3 2.58 -4.20 10.46
C GLY A 3 3.21 -3.03 11.20
N ILE A 4 4.00 -2.22 10.50
CA ILE A 4 4.62 -1.04 11.08
C ILE A 4 3.61 0.11 11.02
N PRO A 5 3.29 0.78 12.14
CA PRO A 5 2.41 1.95 12.10
C PRO A 5 3.09 3.06 11.28
N VAL A 6 2.38 3.56 10.28
CA VAL A 6 2.92 4.59 9.37
C VAL A 6 2.16 5.91 9.46
N ALA A 7 0.86 5.86 9.77
CA ALA A 7 0.02 7.04 9.82
C ALA A 7 -1.25 6.79 10.64
N ARG A 8 -1.88 7.89 11.07
CA ARG A 8 -3.24 7.88 11.60
C ARG A 8 -4.11 8.76 10.72
N ILE A 9 -5.08 8.16 10.03
CA ILE A 9 -5.92 8.83 9.02
C ILE A 9 -7.39 8.59 9.38
N PHE A 10 -8.20 9.66 9.49
CA PHE A 10 -9.63 9.60 9.90
C PHE A 10 -9.91 8.78 11.18
N GLY A 11 -8.95 8.78 12.11
CA GLY A 11 -9.04 8.02 13.36
C GLY A 11 -8.80 6.51 13.22
N PHE A 12 -8.31 6.05 12.06
CA PHE A 12 -7.80 4.70 11.85
C PHE A 12 -6.28 4.69 11.96
N GLU A 13 -5.73 3.70 12.64
CA GLU A 13 -4.29 3.45 12.62
C GLU A 13 -3.93 2.63 11.38
N VAL A 14 -3.18 3.24 10.46
CA VAL A 14 -2.72 2.60 9.23
C VAL A 14 -1.38 1.93 9.49
N ARG A 15 -1.33 0.62 9.30
CA ARG A 15 -0.12 -0.19 9.45
C ARG A 15 0.24 -0.82 8.10
N LEU A 16 1.50 -0.72 7.70
CA LEU A 16 2.00 -1.40 6.49
C LEU A 16 2.63 -2.74 6.87
N HIS A 17 2.22 -3.81 6.18
CA HIS A 17 2.93 -5.08 6.26
C HIS A 17 4.34 -4.95 5.64
N SER A 18 5.33 -5.64 6.20
CA SER A 18 6.74 -5.56 5.74
C SER A 18 6.94 -6.01 4.28
N SER A 19 6.00 -6.81 3.74
CA SER A 19 5.98 -7.19 2.33
C SER A 19 5.93 -5.98 1.38
N TRP A 20 5.45 -4.82 1.82
CA TRP A 20 5.41 -3.62 0.97
C TRP A 20 6.78 -3.17 0.49
N VAL A 21 7.84 -3.37 1.29
CA VAL A 21 9.21 -3.09 0.84
C VAL A 21 9.56 -3.94 -0.38
N PHE A 22 9.24 -5.23 -0.32
CA PHE A 22 9.44 -6.16 -1.44
C PHE A 22 8.59 -5.79 -2.65
N ILE A 23 7.32 -5.46 -2.46
CA ILE A 23 6.40 -5.08 -3.56
C ILE A 23 6.85 -3.79 -4.25
N VAL A 24 7.22 -2.76 -3.49
CA VAL A 24 7.75 -1.49 -4.03
C VAL A 24 9.02 -1.76 -4.84
N ALA A 25 9.94 -2.58 -4.32
CA ALA A 25 11.16 -2.94 -5.04
C ALA A 25 10.86 -3.67 -6.36
N VAL A 26 10.00 -4.69 -6.34
CA VAL A 26 9.63 -5.47 -7.53
C VAL A 26 8.97 -4.59 -8.58
N ILE A 27 7.96 -3.79 -8.21
CA ILE A 27 7.28 -2.89 -9.14
C ILE A 27 8.26 -1.86 -9.72
N THR A 28 9.12 -1.28 -8.88
CA THR A 28 10.14 -0.32 -9.33
C THR A 28 11.07 -0.94 -10.37
N VAL A 29 11.60 -2.14 -10.11
CA VAL A 29 12.48 -2.85 -11.05
C VAL A 29 11.76 -3.17 -12.37
N ILE A 30 10.52 -3.64 -12.30
CA ILE A 30 9.72 -3.97 -13.50
C ILE A 30 9.52 -2.71 -14.34
N VAL A 31 9.03 -1.62 -13.73
CA VAL A 31 8.76 -0.37 -14.45
C VAL A 31 10.03 0.23 -15.01
N ALA A 32 11.11 0.31 -14.23
CA ALA A 32 12.38 0.88 -14.67
C ALA A 32 12.95 0.12 -15.88
N ARG A 33 12.98 -1.23 -15.80
CA ARG A 33 13.49 -2.06 -16.91
C ARG A 33 12.62 -1.94 -18.16
N ARG A 34 11.29 -2.01 -18.00
CA ARG A 34 10.38 -1.84 -19.13
C ARG A 34 10.52 -0.47 -19.78
N LEU A 35 10.65 0.58 -18.98
CA LEU A 35 10.79 1.94 -19.51
C LEU A 35 12.11 2.11 -20.26
N THR A 36 13.22 1.54 -19.76
CA THR A 36 14.50 1.52 -20.47
C THR A 36 14.44 0.74 -21.79
N GLU A 37 13.65 -0.35 -21.86
CA GLU A 37 13.46 -1.12 -23.09
C GLU A 37 12.65 -0.36 -24.16
N ILE A 38 11.59 0.35 -23.75
CA ILE A 38 10.68 1.04 -24.69
C ILE A 38 11.08 2.48 -25.00
N GLN A 39 11.85 3.13 -24.11
CA GLN A 39 12.35 4.50 -24.24
C GLN A 39 13.85 4.55 -23.89
N PRO A 40 14.72 4.00 -24.75
CA PRO A 40 16.16 3.96 -24.52
C PRO A 40 16.81 5.34 -24.49
N GLU A 41 16.13 6.38 -24.99
CA GLU A 41 16.57 7.78 -24.93
C GLU A 41 16.50 8.40 -23.53
N ILE A 42 15.71 7.83 -22.61
CA ILE A 42 15.63 8.31 -21.22
C ILE A 42 16.84 7.80 -20.44
N GLU A 43 17.48 8.69 -19.70
CA GLU A 43 18.59 8.33 -18.82
C GLU A 43 18.16 7.21 -17.85
N PRO A 44 18.94 6.12 -17.70
CA PRO A 44 18.57 4.99 -16.85
C PRO A 44 18.20 5.41 -15.41
N ALA A 45 18.91 6.38 -14.83
CA ALA A 45 18.58 6.87 -13.48
C ALA A 45 17.16 7.44 -13.38
N VAL A 46 16.68 8.12 -14.42
CA VAL A 46 15.33 8.69 -14.48
C VAL A 46 14.27 7.60 -14.54
N THR A 47 14.52 6.48 -15.26
CA THR A 47 13.56 5.38 -15.32
C THR A 47 13.38 4.70 -13.96
N TRP A 48 14.45 4.59 -13.16
CA TRP A 48 14.37 4.12 -11.76
C TRP A 48 13.57 5.06 -10.87
N ILE A 49 13.75 6.37 -11.00
CA ILE A 49 12.96 7.37 -10.25
C ILE A 49 11.48 7.26 -10.62
N ILE A 50 11.15 7.16 -11.91
CA ILE A 50 9.78 6.98 -12.38
C ILE A 50 9.17 5.69 -11.82
N GLY A 51 9.92 4.57 -11.85
CA GLY A 51 9.47 3.30 -11.27
C GLY A 51 9.21 3.40 -9.76
N LEU A 52 10.07 4.10 -9.02
CA LEU A 52 9.91 4.31 -7.58
C LEU A 52 8.69 5.19 -7.28
N VAL A 53 8.55 6.33 -7.96
CA VAL A 53 7.39 7.22 -7.78
C VAL A 53 6.09 6.50 -8.16
N GLY A 54 6.09 5.75 -9.26
CA GLY A 54 4.94 4.97 -9.70
C GLY A 54 4.54 3.88 -8.70
N SER A 55 5.51 3.14 -8.15
CA SER A 55 5.24 2.10 -7.14
C SER A 55 4.76 2.67 -5.81
N LEU A 56 5.28 3.82 -5.37
CA LEU A 56 4.77 4.54 -4.20
C LEU A 56 3.35 5.09 -4.45
N GLY A 57 3.07 5.61 -5.64
CA GLY A 57 1.72 6.03 -6.03
C GLY A 57 0.72 4.86 -6.03
N PHE A 58 1.14 3.70 -6.54
CA PHE A 58 0.35 2.47 -6.47
C PHE A 58 0.07 2.07 -5.01
N MET A 59 1.08 2.06 -4.14
CA MET A 59 0.90 1.79 -2.71
C MET A 59 -0.11 2.76 -2.08
N LEU A 60 -0.02 4.06 -2.39
CA LEU A 60 -0.98 5.05 -1.92
C LEU A 60 -2.41 4.77 -2.40
N SER A 61 -2.59 4.34 -3.64
CA SER A 61 -3.93 3.96 -4.14
C SER A 61 -4.52 2.76 -3.38
N VAL A 62 -3.68 1.78 -3.01
CA VAL A 62 -4.13 0.61 -2.25
C VAL A 62 -4.47 1.01 -0.80
N ILE A 63 -3.67 1.87 -0.18
CA ILE A 63 -4.01 2.45 1.14
C ILE A 63 -5.36 3.16 1.07
N ALA A 64 -5.60 3.97 0.03
CA ALA A 64 -6.86 4.68 -0.16
C ALA A 64 -8.05 3.72 -0.37
N HIS A 65 -7.86 2.63 -1.11
CA HIS A 65 -8.86 1.59 -1.32
C HIS A 65 -9.29 0.91 -0.02
N GLU A 66 -8.33 0.46 0.79
CA GLU A 66 -8.61 -0.19 2.09
C GLU A 66 -9.24 0.80 3.08
N LEU A 67 -8.81 2.07 3.05
CA LEU A 67 -9.41 3.12 3.86
C LEU A 67 -10.87 3.39 3.45
N ALA A 68 -11.20 3.35 2.16
CA ALA A 68 -12.57 3.49 1.70
C ALA A 68 -13.46 2.36 2.24
N HIS A 69 -12.98 1.10 2.23
CA HIS A 69 -13.69 -0.03 2.84
C HIS A 69 -13.91 0.17 4.34
N ALA A 70 -12.87 0.60 5.07
CA ALA A 70 -12.99 0.85 6.51
C ALA A 70 -13.96 2.00 6.83
N ILE A 71 -13.98 3.05 6.00
CA ILE A 71 -14.92 4.17 6.15
C ILE A 71 -16.37 3.70 5.90
N VAL A 72 -16.60 2.89 4.86
CA VAL A 72 -17.93 2.34 4.57
C VAL A 72 -18.38 1.42 5.69
N ALA A 73 -17.55 0.49 6.16
CA ALA A 73 -17.87 -0.41 7.27
C ALA A 73 -18.14 0.33 8.60
N ARG A 74 -17.42 1.43 8.87
CA ARG A 74 -17.70 2.28 10.05
C ARG A 74 -19.07 2.95 9.97
N ARG A 75 -19.51 3.35 8.77
CA ARG A 75 -20.87 3.92 8.59
C ARG A 75 -21.95 2.89 8.86
N ASP A 76 -21.69 1.63 8.58
CA ASP A 76 -22.60 0.50 8.86
C ASP A 76 -22.53 0.00 10.31
N GLY A 77 -21.84 0.74 11.20
CA GLY A 77 -21.76 0.45 12.64
C GLY A 77 -20.61 -0.46 13.06
N THR A 78 -19.71 -0.83 12.15
CA THR A 78 -18.56 -1.70 12.48
C THR A 78 -17.44 -0.90 13.16
N VAL A 79 -16.96 -1.37 14.31
CA VAL A 79 -15.87 -0.70 15.06
C VAL A 79 -14.51 -1.14 14.53
N ILE A 80 -14.03 -0.46 13.49
CA ILE A 80 -12.67 -0.66 12.97
C ILE A 80 -11.72 0.40 13.57
N ARG A 81 -10.62 -0.06 14.17
CA ARG A 81 -9.57 0.81 14.76
C ARG A 81 -8.23 0.76 14.05
N VAL A 82 -7.89 -0.39 13.45
CA VAL A 82 -6.60 -0.63 12.79
C VAL A 82 -6.84 -1.13 11.37
N ILE A 83 -6.15 -0.54 10.40
CA ILE A 83 -6.15 -0.96 9.00
C ILE A 83 -4.74 -1.47 8.69
N VAL A 84 -4.63 -2.75 8.36
CA VAL A 84 -3.37 -3.35 7.91
C VAL A 84 -3.40 -3.43 6.40
N VAL A 85 -2.52 -2.71 5.75
CA VAL A 85 -2.42 -2.70 4.28
C VAL A 85 -1.47 -3.82 3.87
N GLN A 86 -1.98 -4.74 3.08
CA GLN A 86 -1.30 -5.94 2.61
C GLN A 86 -1.56 -6.14 1.12
N PHE A 87 -0.61 -6.77 0.43
CA PHE A 87 -0.69 -6.97 -1.02
C PHE A 87 -1.54 -8.18 -1.43
N ILE A 88 -1.59 -9.21 -0.57
CA ILE A 88 -2.46 -10.38 -0.75
C ILE A 88 -3.77 -10.07 -0.02
N GLY A 89 -4.91 -10.32 -0.69
CA GLY A 89 -6.26 -9.97 -0.25
C GLY A 89 -6.53 -10.12 1.26
N SER A 90 -7.23 -9.13 1.80
CA SER A 90 -7.58 -8.89 3.20
C SER A 90 -8.04 -10.14 3.99
N PRO A 91 -7.65 -10.33 5.26
CA PRO A 91 -8.60 -10.62 6.31
C PRO A 91 -9.00 -9.26 6.88
N ALA A 92 -10.12 -8.73 6.38
CA ALA A 92 -10.69 -7.49 6.85
C ALA A 92 -10.83 -7.57 8.37
N ALA A 93 -10.22 -6.61 9.06
CA ALA A 93 -10.41 -6.29 10.48
C ALA A 93 -10.70 -7.50 11.39
N VAL A 94 -9.67 -8.19 11.86
CA VAL A 94 -9.84 -9.05 13.05
C VAL A 94 -9.92 -8.14 14.27
N ASP A 95 -11.13 -8.03 14.79
CA ASP A 95 -11.44 -7.48 16.11
C ASP A 95 -10.64 -8.24 17.18
N VAL A 96 -9.76 -7.52 17.88
CA VAL A 96 -9.14 -8.02 19.12
C VAL A 96 -9.95 -7.45 20.29
N SER A 97 -11.23 -7.81 20.32
CA SER A 97 -12.05 -7.78 21.52
C SER A 97 -12.85 -9.10 21.63
N ALA A 98 -12.17 -10.22 21.40
CA ALA A 98 -12.53 -11.46 22.08
C ALA A 98 -11.64 -11.58 23.31
N SER A 99 -12.21 -11.20 24.46
CA SER A 99 -11.92 -11.65 25.84
C SER A 99 -10.47 -12.01 26.19
#